data_AF-A0A2N1U3L2-F1
#
_entry.id   AF-A0A2N1U3L2-F1
#
_cell.length_a   1.000
_cell.length_b   1.000
_cell.length_c   1.000
_cell.angle_alpha   90.00
_cell.angle_beta   90.00
_cell.angle_gamma   90.00
#
_symmetry.space_group_name_H-M   'P 1'
#
loop_
_entity.id
_entity.type
_entity.pdbx_description
1 polymer ?
#
loop_
_entity_poly.entity_id
_entity_poly.type
_entity_poly.pdbx_seq_one_letter_code
_entity_poly.pdbx_strand_id
1 'polypeptide(L)'
;MSIKSLSPAVKNFMIALGFVVAAVLAYYLSSVIAPFLISLVIAYVINPVIRVLVARKIPRPWAVLTVFLVCLLVFTIFVVPFSVSMLSEAGDLVAKLANLDVKKLADNYKGLGLDLYHKLEGIPYLKTYVDEFVQSDRLREFAAQGVIMTRDAAVALFKKALGFVGGAFSGILNLILIPILVFYILLDIDEIFASFKLLLPPDYRDRVLTIIGKIDAQLSSLLRGQLLANSIFAILMVLGIWLSGINFSLFLGLLAGIANFIPYLGGLFTIIFAVLIAIAQFGFSGALVVSLIKAAVAIAIIQTIDGWYLQPNVVGENAGLHPLIVMLALAIAANIAGITGMLVAVPLTVILKVLGRELYHELYDPV
;
A
#
# COMPACT_ATOMS: atom_id res chain seq x y z
N MET A 1 -51.56 -4.51 5.45
CA MET A 1 -51.42 -3.38 4.52
C MET A 1 -50.24 -3.66 3.60
N SER A 2 -50.45 -3.63 2.29
CA SER A 2 -49.35 -3.80 1.32
C SER A 2 -48.46 -2.54 1.37
N ILE A 3 -47.14 -2.70 1.37
CA ILE A 3 -46.18 -1.58 1.30
C ILE A 3 -46.49 -0.66 0.10
N LYS A 4 -47.11 -1.21 -0.95
CA LYS A 4 -47.54 -0.44 -2.13
C LYS A 4 -48.57 0.65 -1.79
N SER A 5 -49.41 0.48 -0.75
CA SER A 5 -50.48 1.42 -0.38
C SER A 5 -50.07 2.55 0.58
N LEU A 6 -48.80 2.63 0.97
CA LEU A 6 -48.29 3.69 1.85
C LEU A 6 -48.16 5.02 1.11
N SER A 7 -48.42 6.13 1.80
CA SER A 7 -48.22 7.47 1.25
C SER A 7 -46.73 7.73 0.94
N PRO A 8 -46.41 8.57 -0.06
CA PRO A 8 -45.02 8.88 -0.41
C PRO A 8 -44.18 9.37 0.78
N ALA A 9 -44.77 10.18 1.66
CA ALA A 9 -44.11 10.67 2.87
C ALA A 9 -43.72 9.53 3.83
N VAL A 10 -44.59 8.55 4.02
CA VAL A 10 -44.31 7.38 4.87
C VAL A 10 -43.26 6.47 4.23
N LYS A 11 -43.31 6.28 2.90
CA LYS A 11 -42.26 5.54 2.17
C LYS A 11 -40.89 6.21 2.31
N ASN A 12 -40.83 7.53 2.12
CA ASN A 12 -39.59 8.30 2.24
C ASN A 12 -39.06 8.28 3.68
N PHE A 13 -39.94 8.40 4.68
CA PHE A 13 -39.57 8.29 6.09
C PHE A 13 -39.03 6.90 6.43
N MET A 14 -39.66 5.82 5.94
CA MET A 14 -39.17 4.46 6.13
C MET A 14 -37.82 4.21 5.46
N ILE A 15 -37.60 4.78 4.26
CA ILE A 15 -36.31 4.71 3.57
C ILE A 15 -35.24 5.46 4.39
N ALA A 16 -35.53 6.68 4.84
CA ALA A 16 -34.61 7.47 5.67
C ALA A 16 -34.29 6.77 6.99
N LEU A 17 -35.30 6.22 7.67
CA LEU A 17 -35.12 5.43 8.89
C LEU A 17 -34.27 4.18 8.62
N GLY A 18 -34.51 3.48 7.51
CA GLY A 18 -33.71 2.35 7.08
C GLY A 18 -32.24 2.72 6.86
N PHE A 19 -31.97 3.86 6.23
CA PHE A 19 -30.61 4.40 6.07
C PHE A 19 -29.94 4.72 7.41
N VAL A 20 -30.66 5.36 8.35
CA VAL A 20 -30.13 5.67 9.68
C VAL A 20 -29.81 4.38 10.45
N VAL A 21 -30.73 3.42 10.46
CA VAL A 21 -30.51 2.11 11.12
C VAL A 21 -29.33 1.38 10.48
N ALA A 22 -29.23 1.37 9.15
CA ALA A 22 -28.10 0.76 8.45
C ALA A 22 -26.77 1.45 8.78
N ALA A 23 -26.74 2.79 8.88
CA ALA A 23 -25.55 3.53 9.25
C ALA A 23 -25.11 3.26 10.70
N VAL A 24 -26.06 3.20 11.63
CA VAL A 24 -25.80 2.86 13.03
C VAL A 24 -25.29 1.42 13.16
N LEU A 25 -25.93 0.46 12.49
CA LEU A 25 -25.45 -0.93 12.46
C LEU A 25 -24.06 -1.04 11.83
N ALA A 26 -23.80 -0.32 10.73
CA ALA A 26 -22.48 -0.30 10.09
C ALA A 26 -21.40 0.26 11.01
N TYR A 27 -21.72 1.26 11.84
CA TYR A 27 -20.80 1.79 12.84
C TYR A 27 -20.47 0.74 13.91
N TYR A 28 -21.48 0.12 14.52
CA TYR A 28 -21.26 -0.89 15.57
C TYR A 28 -20.66 -2.21 15.06
N LEU A 29 -20.94 -2.58 13.82
CA LEU A 29 -20.43 -3.79 13.16
C LEU A 29 -19.19 -3.53 12.32
N SER A 30 -18.63 -2.33 12.34
CA SER A 30 -17.48 -1.94 11.51
C SER A 30 -16.28 -2.88 11.67
N SER A 31 -16.05 -3.39 12.88
CA SER A 31 -15.00 -4.37 13.20
C SER A 31 -15.20 -5.73 12.50
N VAL A 32 -16.44 -6.10 12.19
CA VAL A 32 -16.81 -7.36 11.50
C VAL A 32 -16.98 -7.13 9.99
N ILE A 33 -17.50 -5.97 9.61
CA ILE A 33 -17.72 -5.60 8.20
C ILE A 33 -16.39 -5.37 7.49
N ALA A 34 -15.40 -4.76 8.16
CA ALA A 34 -14.10 -4.47 7.58
C ALA A 34 -13.40 -5.71 6.99
N PRO A 35 -13.18 -6.82 7.73
CA PRO A 35 -12.56 -8.02 7.16
C PRO A 35 -13.37 -8.59 5.99
N PHE A 36 -14.71 -8.52 6.02
CA PHE A 36 -15.54 -8.98 4.92
C PHE A 36 -15.37 -8.14 3.64
N LEU A 37 -15.38 -6.80 3.76
CA LEU A 37 -15.15 -5.90 2.62
C LEU A 37 -13.76 -6.09 1.99
N ILE A 38 -12.73 -6.25 2.82
CA ILE A 38 -11.37 -6.55 2.35
C ILE A 38 -11.37 -7.87 1.60
N SER A 39 -12.01 -8.89 2.16
CA SER A 39 -12.09 -10.22 1.55
C SER A 39 -12.77 -10.15 0.18
N LEU A 40 -13.82 -9.34 0.05
CA LEU A 40 -14.49 -9.11 -1.22
C LEU A 40 -13.56 -8.47 -2.25
N VAL A 41 -12.80 -7.43 -1.86
CA VAL A 41 -11.84 -6.76 -2.74
C VAL A 41 -10.72 -7.72 -3.17
N ILE A 42 -10.13 -8.45 -2.22
CA ILE A 42 -9.08 -9.44 -2.52
C ILE A 42 -9.60 -10.55 -3.42
N ALA A 43 -10.77 -11.12 -3.11
CA ALA A 43 -11.41 -12.13 -3.94
C ALA A 43 -11.65 -11.61 -5.35
N TYR A 44 -12.13 -10.37 -5.50
CA TYR A 44 -12.34 -9.76 -6.80
C TYR A 44 -11.02 -9.59 -7.58
N VAL A 45 -9.93 -9.18 -6.92
CA VAL A 45 -8.59 -9.06 -7.53
C VAL A 45 -8.02 -10.42 -7.96
N ILE A 46 -8.26 -11.48 -7.18
CA ILE A 46 -7.75 -12.83 -7.45
C ILE A 46 -8.60 -13.58 -8.49
N ASN A 47 -9.90 -13.31 -8.57
CA ASN A 47 -10.85 -14.02 -9.43
C ASN A 47 -10.45 -14.10 -10.92
N PRO A 48 -9.84 -13.07 -11.57
CA PRO A 48 -9.30 -13.20 -12.92
C PRO A 48 -8.31 -14.37 -13.08
N VAL A 49 -7.43 -14.59 -12.09
CA VAL A 49 -6.47 -15.71 -12.11
C VAL A 49 -7.21 -17.04 -12.01
N ILE A 50 -8.21 -17.13 -11.13
CA ILE A 50 -9.07 -18.33 -11.00
C ILE A 50 -9.78 -18.62 -12.31
N ARG A 51 -10.36 -17.61 -12.97
CA ARG A 51 -11.04 -17.77 -14.26
C ARG A 51 -10.10 -18.26 -15.36
N VAL A 52 -8.85 -17.81 -15.39
CA VAL A 52 -7.82 -18.31 -16.33
C VAL A 52 -7.54 -19.79 -16.09
N LEU A 53 -7.42 -20.22 -14.82
CA LEU A 53 -7.23 -21.64 -14.48
C LEU A 53 -8.45 -22.50 -14.84
N VAL A 54 -9.66 -22.00 -14.56
CA VAL A 54 -10.92 -22.68 -14.91
C VAL A 54 -11.08 -22.79 -16.42
N ALA A 55 -10.73 -21.75 -17.18
CA ALA A 55 -10.72 -21.79 -18.65
C ALA A 55 -9.75 -22.85 -19.21
N ARG A 56 -8.71 -23.23 -18.44
CA ARG A 56 -7.80 -24.35 -18.75
C ARG A 56 -8.33 -25.71 -18.25
N LYS A 57 -9.63 -25.82 -18.00
CA LYS A 57 -10.34 -27.05 -17.55
C LYS A 57 -9.99 -27.52 -16.13
N ILE A 58 -9.40 -26.67 -15.29
CA ILE A 58 -9.20 -26.98 -13.88
C ILE A 58 -10.53 -26.72 -13.13
N PRO A 59 -11.11 -27.68 -12.39
CA PRO A 59 -12.34 -27.43 -11.65
C PRO A 59 -12.14 -26.31 -10.62
N ARG A 60 -13.18 -25.49 -10.41
CA ARG A 60 -13.10 -24.28 -9.57
C ARG A 60 -12.49 -24.50 -8.18
N PRO A 61 -12.84 -25.54 -7.40
CA PRO A 61 -12.24 -25.77 -6.08
C PRO A 61 -10.71 -25.97 -6.15
N TRP A 62 -10.23 -26.68 -7.18
CA TRP A 62 -8.80 -26.92 -7.38
C TRP A 62 -8.06 -25.68 -7.87
N ALA A 63 -8.71 -24.84 -8.68
CA ALA A 63 -8.14 -23.55 -9.08
C ALA A 63 -7.96 -22.63 -7.86
N VAL A 64 -8.98 -22.54 -6.98
CA VAL A 64 -8.92 -21.77 -5.72
C VAL A 64 -7.83 -22.31 -4.81
N LEU A 65 -7.82 -23.63 -4.57
CA LEU A 65 -6.81 -24.27 -3.72
C LEU A 65 -5.39 -24.03 -4.26
N THR A 66 -5.18 -24.12 -5.57
CA THR A 66 -3.86 -23.89 -6.20
C THR A 66 -3.37 -22.46 -5.94
N VAL A 67 -4.22 -21.45 -6.14
CA VAL A 67 -3.82 -20.06 -5.88
C VAL A 67 -3.50 -19.86 -4.39
N PHE A 68 -4.30 -20.42 -3.48
CA PHE A 68 -4.03 -20.35 -2.05
C PHE A 68 -2.70 -21.00 -1.66
N LEU A 69 -2.39 -22.18 -2.21
CA LEU A 69 -1.12 -22.87 -1.98
C LEU A 69 0.07 -22.07 -2.52
N VAL A 70 -0.07 -21.45 -3.71
CA VAL A 70 0.96 -20.57 -4.26
C VAL A 70 1.16 -19.33 -3.39
N CYS A 71 0.08 -18.67 -2.94
CA CYS A 71 0.17 -17.54 -2.02
C CYS A 71 0.82 -17.93 -0.69
N LEU A 72 0.46 -19.08 -0.12
CA LEU A 72 1.05 -19.60 1.12
C LEU A 72 2.54 -19.92 0.94
N LEU A 73 2.91 -20.50 -0.20
CA LEU A 73 4.30 -20.81 -0.54
C LEU A 73 5.13 -19.53 -0.72
N VAL A 74 4.62 -18.54 -1.45
CA VAL A 74 5.25 -17.22 -1.59
C VAL A 74 5.40 -16.54 -0.22
N PHE A 75 4.36 -16.57 0.61
CA PHE A 75 4.41 -16.03 1.96
C PHE A 75 5.49 -16.72 2.80
N THR A 76 5.55 -18.04 2.77
CA THR A 76 6.51 -18.82 3.58
C THR A 76 7.95 -18.67 3.08
N ILE A 77 8.18 -18.61 1.77
CA ILE A 77 9.53 -18.52 1.19
C ILE A 77 10.08 -17.09 1.24
N PHE A 78 9.25 -16.07 1.06
CA PHE A 78 9.73 -14.69 0.98
C PHE A 78 9.48 -13.90 2.26
N VAL A 79 8.27 -13.95 2.82
CA VAL A 79 7.87 -13.08 3.94
C VAL A 79 8.48 -13.55 5.26
N VAL A 80 8.48 -14.85 5.53
CA VAL A 80 9.02 -15.38 6.80
C VAL A 80 10.54 -15.14 6.91
N PRO A 81 11.39 -15.53 5.93
CA PRO A 81 12.83 -15.30 6.02
C PRO A 81 13.18 -13.82 6.01
N PHE A 82 12.48 -13.00 5.21
CA PHE A 82 12.67 -11.55 5.24
C PHE A 82 12.35 -10.98 6.63
N SER A 83 11.22 -11.37 7.23
CA SER A 83 10.81 -10.87 8.55
C SER A 83 11.83 -11.25 9.62
N VAL A 84 12.33 -12.50 9.59
CA VAL A 84 13.36 -12.97 10.53
C VAL A 84 14.70 -12.27 10.29
N SER A 85 15.15 -12.13 9.04
CA SER A 85 16.39 -11.42 8.71
C SER A 85 16.31 -9.96 9.12
N MET A 86 15.19 -9.30 8.82
CA MET A 86 14.96 -7.91 9.22
C MET A 86 14.94 -7.77 10.74
N LEU A 87 14.34 -8.70 11.48
CA LEU A 87 14.36 -8.73 12.96
C LEU A 87 15.76 -8.97 13.53
N SER A 88 16.58 -9.81 12.89
CA SER A 88 17.95 -10.06 13.31
C SER A 88 18.83 -8.83 13.05
N GLU A 89 18.78 -8.31 11.82
CA GLU A 89 19.46 -7.07 11.42
C GLU A 89 19.02 -5.88 12.28
N ALA A 90 17.75 -5.88 12.73
CA ALA A 90 17.24 -4.93 13.70
C ALA A 90 17.98 -4.94 15.02
N GLY A 91 18.03 -6.13 15.64
CA GLY A 91 18.63 -6.31 16.95
C GLY A 91 20.10 -5.94 16.90
N ASP A 92 20.78 -6.41 15.86
CA ASP A 92 22.20 -6.13 15.65
C ASP A 92 22.46 -4.65 15.40
N LEU A 93 21.63 -3.98 14.60
CA LEU A 93 21.80 -2.55 14.35
C LEU A 93 21.51 -1.72 15.61
N VAL A 94 20.46 -2.04 16.35
CA VAL A 94 20.15 -1.34 17.62
C VAL A 94 21.28 -1.56 18.63
N ALA A 95 21.85 -2.78 18.72
CA ALA A 95 22.97 -3.07 19.60
C ALA A 95 24.27 -2.35 19.16
N LYS A 96 24.57 -2.34 17.85
CA LYS A 96 25.70 -1.59 17.28
C LYS A 96 25.55 -0.08 17.48
N LEU A 97 24.34 0.43 17.32
CA LEU A 97 24.02 1.84 17.56
C LEU A 97 24.11 2.20 19.03
N ALA A 98 23.61 1.35 19.93
CA ALA A 98 23.68 1.57 21.37
C ALA A 98 25.13 1.76 21.85
N ASN A 99 26.07 1.00 21.28
CA ASN A 99 27.49 0.98 21.64
C ASN A 99 28.37 1.86 20.75
N LEU A 100 27.79 2.68 19.88
CA LEU A 100 28.53 3.46 18.89
C LEU A 100 29.23 4.66 19.55
N ASP A 101 30.56 4.69 19.46
CA ASP A 101 31.38 5.82 19.94
C ASP A 101 31.30 6.97 18.94
N VAL A 102 30.38 7.90 19.24
CA VAL A 102 30.03 9.04 18.38
C VAL A 102 31.25 9.90 18.03
N LYS A 103 32.24 10.00 18.93
CA LYS A 103 33.44 10.81 18.71
C LYS A 103 34.34 10.23 17.60
N LYS A 104 34.59 8.91 17.63
CA LYS A 104 35.36 8.23 16.58
C LYS A 104 34.69 8.28 15.21
N LEU A 105 33.35 8.24 15.19
CA LEU A 105 32.60 8.31 13.94
C LEU A 105 32.61 9.72 13.34
N ALA A 106 32.49 10.75 14.18
CA ALA A 106 32.66 12.15 13.75
C ALA A 106 34.03 12.40 13.12
N ASP A 107 35.09 11.75 13.63
CA ASP A 107 36.43 11.80 13.06
C ASP A 107 36.52 11.12 11.67
N ASN A 108 35.85 9.99 11.48
CA ASN A 108 35.79 9.32 10.17
C ASN A 108 35.00 10.12 9.12
N TYR A 109 33.90 10.76 9.50
CA TYR A 109 33.15 11.66 8.60
C TYR A 109 33.94 12.93 8.27
N LYS A 110 34.72 13.45 9.22
CA LYS A 110 35.70 14.52 8.93
C LYS A 110 36.73 14.06 7.89
N GLY A 111 37.22 12.82 7.99
CA GLY A 111 38.10 12.20 6.99
C GLY A 111 37.48 12.07 5.60
N LEU A 112 36.19 11.69 5.51
CA LEU A 112 35.44 11.65 4.25
C LEU A 112 35.24 13.04 3.64
N GLY A 113 34.95 14.05 4.48
CA GLY A 113 34.88 15.46 4.06
C GLY A 113 36.22 15.98 3.54
N LEU A 114 37.32 15.57 4.18
CA LEU A 114 38.70 15.87 3.74
C LEU A 114 39.07 15.16 2.42
N ASP A 115 38.64 13.91 2.21
CA ASP A 115 38.91 13.19 0.96
C ASP A 115 38.10 13.75 -0.23
N LEU A 116 36.86 14.20 0.03
CA LEU A 116 36.07 14.98 -0.91
C LEU A 116 36.70 16.36 -1.18
N TYR A 117 37.25 17.02 -0.15
CA TYR A 117 37.99 18.28 -0.28
C TYR A 117 39.22 18.14 -1.19
N HIS A 118 40.04 17.11 -0.99
CA HIS A 118 41.20 16.84 -1.85
C HIS A 118 40.82 16.50 -3.30
N LYS A 119 39.65 15.88 -3.53
CA LYS A 119 39.13 15.65 -4.89
C LYS A 119 38.55 16.91 -5.56
N LEU A 120 38.19 17.92 -4.76
CA LEU A 120 37.60 19.19 -5.21
C LEU A 120 38.60 20.36 -5.17
N GLU A 121 39.84 20.13 -4.74
CA GLU A 121 40.92 21.12 -4.54
C GLU A 121 41.31 21.87 -5.83
N GLY A 122 40.89 21.37 -7.00
CA GLY A 122 41.04 22.04 -8.30
C GLY A 122 40.12 23.24 -8.55
N ILE A 123 39.19 23.57 -7.64
CA ILE A 123 38.26 24.70 -7.77
C ILE A 123 38.64 25.81 -6.77
N PRO A 124 39.30 26.90 -7.21
CA PRO A 124 39.90 27.92 -6.32
C PRO A 124 38.91 28.60 -5.36
N TYR A 125 37.65 28.77 -5.79
CA TYR A 125 36.61 29.44 -5.00
C TYR A 125 36.11 28.64 -3.79
N LEU A 126 36.32 27.33 -3.75
CA LEU A 126 35.86 26.47 -2.65
C LEU A 126 36.91 26.35 -1.53
N LYS A 127 38.18 26.67 -1.80
CA LYS A 127 39.30 26.41 -0.88
C LYS A 127 39.20 27.21 0.42
N THR A 128 38.94 28.52 0.32
CA THR A 128 38.89 29.43 1.47
C THR A 128 37.70 29.16 2.41
N TYR A 129 36.54 28.79 1.86
CA TYR A 129 35.35 28.48 2.65
C TYR A 129 35.43 27.11 3.33
N VAL A 130 36.12 26.14 2.72
CA VAL A 130 36.22 24.78 3.25
C VAL A 130 37.32 24.65 4.30
N ASP A 131 38.45 25.34 4.18
CA ASP A 131 39.53 25.30 5.20
C ASP A 131 39.06 25.82 6.56
N GLU A 132 38.32 26.93 6.60
CA GLU A 132 37.79 27.53 7.83
C GLU A 132 36.69 26.66 8.47
N PHE A 133 35.88 26.00 7.64
CA PHE A 133 34.88 25.05 8.12
C PHE A 133 35.56 23.80 8.69
N VAL A 134 36.46 23.15 7.93
CA VAL A 134 37.02 21.81 8.22
C VAL A 134 37.95 21.78 9.43
N GLN A 135 38.64 22.89 9.71
CA GLN A 135 39.54 22.99 10.87
C GLN A 135 38.82 23.37 12.17
N SER A 136 37.56 23.83 12.11
CA SER A 136 36.81 24.22 13.31
C SER A 136 36.29 23.03 14.11
N ASP A 137 36.32 23.13 15.45
CA ASP A 137 35.63 22.18 16.35
C ASP A 137 34.11 22.13 16.08
N ARG A 138 33.55 23.19 15.47
CA ARG A 138 32.15 23.27 15.04
C ARG A 138 31.78 22.22 14.00
N LEU A 139 32.68 21.84 13.10
CA LEU A 139 32.38 20.78 12.12
C LEU A 139 32.34 19.39 12.78
N ARG A 140 33.19 19.16 13.78
CA ARG A 140 33.13 17.96 14.61
C ARG A 140 31.85 17.90 15.43
N GLU A 141 31.45 19.01 16.04
CA GLU A 141 30.18 19.10 16.78
C GLU A 141 28.97 18.92 15.86
N PHE A 142 28.97 19.55 14.68
CA PHE A 142 27.90 19.41 13.69
C PHE A 142 27.82 17.99 13.13
N ALA A 143 28.96 17.36 12.80
CA ALA A 143 29.01 15.96 12.37
C ALA A 143 28.56 15.02 13.49
N ALA A 144 29.01 15.24 14.72
CA ALA A 144 28.58 14.45 15.88
C ALA A 144 27.08 14.58 16.14
N GLN A 145 26.53 15.80 16.09
CA GLN A 145 25.09 16.04 16.23
C GLN A 145 24.29 15.42 15.09
N GLY A 146 24.75 15.54 13.84
CA GLY A 146 24.13 14.90 12.68
C GLY A 146 24.12 13.37 12.79
N VAL A 147 25.21 12.78 13.29
CA VAL A 147 25.32 11.35 13.58
C VAL A 147 24.35 10.93 14.68
N ILE A 148 24.27 11.68 15.79
CA ILE A 148 23.33 11.39 16.90
C ILE A 148 21.88 11.47 16.41
N MET A 149 21.51 12.54 15.70
CA MET A 149 20.18 12.72 15.14
C MET A 149 19.82 11.58 14.17
N THR A 150 20.74 11.21 13.29
CA THR A 150 20.53 10.13 12.32
C THR A 150 20.40 8.77 13.01
N ARG A 151 21.24 8.51 14.03
CA ARG A 151 21.15 7.32 14.88
C ARG A 151 19.79 7.24 15.56
N ASP A 152 19.36 8.29 16.24
CA ASP A 152 18.12 8.29 17.02
C ASP A 152 16.89 8.19 16.12
N ALA A 153 16.89 8.90 14.98
CA ALA A 153 15.86 8.78 13.96
C ALA A 153 15.82 7.35 13.38
N ALA A 154 16.98 6.75 13.08
CA ALA A 154 17.06 5.38 12.61
C ALA A 154 16.49 4.40 13.65
N VAL A 155 16.89 4.49 14.93
CA VAL A 155 16.36 3.65 16.01
C VAL A 155 14.86 3.84 16.18
N ALA A 156 14.35 5.07 16.10
CA ALA A 156 12.92 5.36 16.23
C ALA A 156 12.10 4.78 15.06
N LEU A 157 12.57 4.99 13.83
CA LEU A 157 11.98 4.38 12.63
C LEU A 157 12.03 2.85 12.72
N PHE A 158 13.15 2.30 13.20
CA PHE A 158 13.32 0.87 13.39
C PHE A 158 12.30 0.31 14.38
N LYS A 159 12.19 0.91 15.58
CA LYS A 159 11.22 0.49 16.60
C LYS A 159 9.78 0.58 16.08
N LYS A 160 9.46 1.61 15.29
CA LYS A 160 8.14 1.73 14.64
C LYS A 160 7.91 0.64 13.59
N ALA A 161 8.89 0.35 12.75
CA ALA A 161 8.80 -0.72 11.76
C ALA A 161 8.63 -2.10 12.42
N LEU A 162 9.36 -2.38 13.50
CA LEU A 162 9.19 -3.60 14.29
C LEU A 162 7.84 -3.66 14.99
N GLY A 163 7.38 -2.56 15.59
CA GLY A 163 6.06 -2.47 16.18
C GLY A 163 4.95 -2.70 15.15
N PHE A 164 5.14 -2.21 13.92
CA PHE A 164 4.24 -2.45 12.80
C PHE A 164 4.22 -3.93 12.38
N VAL A 165 5.39 -4.56 12.19
CA VAL A 165 5.50 -5.98 11.83
C VAL A 165 4.94 -6.86 12.95
N GLY A 166 5.35 -6.63 14.21
CA GLY A 166 4.85 -7.35 15.37
C GLY A 166 3.34 -7.16 15.58
N GLY A 167 2.84 -5.94 15.37
CA GLY A 167 1.41 -5.63 15.37
C GLY A 167 0.66 -6.37 14.27
N ALA A 168 1.20 -6.40 13.05
CA ALA A 168 0.64 -7.17 11.94
C ALA A 168 0.60 -8.67 12.25
N PHE A 169 1.64 -9.24 12.89
CA PHE A 169 1.68 -10.64 13.34
C PHE A 169 0.71 -10.93 14.50
N SER A 170 0.57 -10.04 15.48
CA SER A 170 -0.48 -10.19 16.51
C SER A 170 -1.88 -10.08 15.89
N GLY A 171 -2.01 -9.25 14.86
CA GLY A 171 -3.20 -9.10 14.03
C GLY A 171 -3.46 -10.32 13.14
N ILE A 172 -2.45 -11.15 12.82
CA ILE A 172 -2.60 -12.37 12.01
C ILE A 172 -3.63 -13.32 12.62
N LEU A 173 -3.71 -13.41 13.96
CA LEU A 173 -4.74 -14.19 14.65
C LEU A 173 -6.17 -13.67 14.39
N ASN A 174 -6.34 -12.35 14.25
CA ASN A 174 -7.61 -11.72 13.85
C ASN A 174 -7.81 -11.71 12.32
N LEU A 175 -6.72 -11.74 11.56
CA LEU A 175 -6.69 -11.71 10.09
C LEU A 175 -6.90 -13.08 9.47
N ILE A 176 -6.86 -14.18 10.24
CA ILE A 176 -7.15 -15.54 9.72
C ILE A 176 -8.54 -15.63 9.09
N LEU A 177 -9.46 -14.74 9.52
CA LEU A 177 -10.78 -14.62 8.94
C LEU A 177 -10.74 -14.18 7.47
N ILE A 178 -9.82 -13.28 7.09
CA ILE A 178 -9.74 -12.76 5.72
C ILE A 178 -9.45 -13.85 4.69
N PRO A 179 -8.36 -14.66 4.78
CA PRO A 179 -8.10 -15.71 3.80
C PRO A 179 -9.22 -16.77 3.79
N ILE A 180 -9.84 -17.06 4.94
CA ILE A 180 -11.00 -17.96 5.00
C ILE A 180 -12.17 -17.38 4.20
N LEU A 181 -12.52 -16.11 4.44
CA LEU A 181 -13.59 -15.44 3.70
C LEU A 181 -13.27 -15.33 2.21
N VAL A 182 -12.05 -14.96 1.84
CA VAL A 182 -11.60 -14.94 0.44
C VAL A 182 -11.75 -16.32 -0.21
N PHE A 183 -11.40 -17.39 0.51
CA PHE A 183 -11.53 -18.76 0.01
C PHE A 183 -12.98 -19.10 -0.32
N TYR A 184 -13.89 -18.89 0.64
CA TYR A 184 -15.33 -19.17 0.45
C TYR A 184 -15.96 -18.26 -0.60
N ILE A 185 -15.65 -16.96 -0.60
CA ILE A 185 -16.14 -16.03 -1.62
C ILE A 185 -15.68 -16.47 -3.01
N LEU A 186 -14.41 -16.88 -3.17
CA LEU A 186 -13.90 -17.34 -4.46
C LEU A 186 -14.47 -18.69 -4.87
N LEU A 187 -14.74 -19.60 -3.93
CA LEU A 187 -15.34 -20.90 -4.20
C LEU A 187 -16.76 -20.71 -4.75
N ASP A 188 -17.57 -19.89 -4.07
CA ASP A 188 -19.02 -19.85 -4.25
C ASP A 188 -19.52 -18.56 -4.93
N ILE A 189 -18.63 -17.76 -5.55
CA ILE A 189 -18.98 -16.43 -6.09
C ILE A 189 -20.19 -16.47 -7.04
N ASP A 190 -20.31 -17.53 -7.84
CA ASP A 190 -21.36 -17.68 -8.83
C ASP A 190 -22.71 -18.00 -8.15
N GLU A 191 -22.69 -18.80 -7.09
CA GLU A 191 -23.87 -19.14 -6.28
C GLU A 191 -24.32 -17.95 -5.41
N ILE A 192 -23.37 -17.20 -4.85
CA ILE A 192 -23.62 -15.95 -4.12
C ILE A 192 -24.33 -14.97 -5.04
N PHE A 193 -23.84 -14.80 -6.29
CA PHE A 193 -24.47 -13.91 -7.25
C PHE A 193 -25.83 -14.40 -7.72
N ALA A 194 -26.01 -15.71 -7.93
CA ALA A 194 -27.31 -16.30 -8.26
C ALA A 194 -28.34 -16.07 -7.14
N SER A 195 -27.94 -16.29 -5.89
CA SER A 195 -28.78 -16.06 -4.71
C SER A 195 -29.14 -14.58 -4.54
N PHE A 196 -28.17 -13.69 -4.77
CA PHE A 196 -28.39 -12.24 -4.74
C PHE A 196 -29.48 -11.80 -5.74
N LYS A 197 -29.50 -12.37 -6.97
CA LYS A 197 -30.54 -12.07 -7.96
C LYS A 197 -31.95 -12.41 -7.51
N LEU A 198 -32.10 -13.45 -6.68
CA LEU A 198 -33.40 -13.90 -6.16
C LEU A 198 -33.94 -12.96 -5.09
N LEU A 199 -33.06 -12.25 -4.37
CA LEU A 199 -33.44 -11.23 -3.37
C LEU A 199 -33.95 -9.93 -4.00
N LEU A 200 -33.65 -9.69 -5.29
CA LEU A 200 -34.09 -8.50 -5.99
C LEU A 200 -35.59 -8.58 -6.34
N PRO A 201 -36.40 -7.57 -5.95
CA PRO A 201 -37.79 -7.50 -6.36
C PRO A 201 -37.91 -7.50 -7.90
N PRO A 202 -38.88 -8.22 -8.48
CA PRO A 202 -39.03 -8.33 -9.94
C PRO A 202 -39.08 -6.97 -10.65
N ASP A 203 -39.81 -6.01 -10.06
CA ASP A 203 -40.04 -4.67 -10.62
C ASP A 203 -38.74 -3.85 -10.80
N TYR A 204 -37.68 -4.16 -10.03
CA TYR A 204 -36.41 -3.41 -10.04
C TYR A 204 -35.21 -4.25 -10.48
N ARG A 205 -35.40 -5.54 -10.76
CA ARG A 205 -34.32 -6.51 -10.98
C ARG A 205 -33.39 -6.09 -12.12
N ASP A 206 -33.96 -5.78 -13.28
CA ASP A 206 -33.16 -5.43 -14.47
C ASP A 206 -32.35 -4.15 -14.22
N ARG A 207 -32.97 -3.15 -13.59
CA ARG A 207 -32.32 -1.90 -13.25
C ARG A 207 -31.13 -2.11 -12.30
N VAL A 208 -31.32 -2.87 -11.23
CA VAL A 208 -30.23 -3.18 -10.29
C VAL A 208 -29.10 -3.96 -10.98
N LEU A 209 -29.44 -4.91 -11.86
CA LEU A 209 -28.45 -5.66 -12.64
C LEU A 209 -27.67 -4.77 -13.61
N THR A 210 -28.32 -3.79 -14.24
CA THR A 210 -27.64 -2.78 -15.06
C THR A 210 -26.64 -1.97 -14.24
N ILE A 211 -27.02 -1.50 -13.05
CA ILE A 211 -26.15 -0.74 -12.16
C ILE A 211 -24.95 -1.59 -11.72
N ILE A 212 -25.19 -2.85 -11.33
CA ILE A 212 -24.13 -3.80 -10.96
C ILE A 212 -23.18 -4.03 -12.13
N GLY A 213 -23.68 -4.18 -13.35
CA GLY A 213 -22.85 -4.30 -14.55
C GLY A 213 -21.96 -3.08 -14.79
N LYS A 214 -22.49 -1.86 -14.57
CA LYS A 214 -21.70 -0.61 -14.66
C LYS A 214 -20.60 -0.56 -13.59
N ILE A 215 -20.91 -0.98 -12.36
CA ILE A 215 -19.92 -1.07 -11.27
C ILE A 215 -18.83 -2.09 -11.60
N ASP A 216 -19.21 -3.30 -12.04
CA ASP A 216 -18.28 -4.37 -12.40
C ASP A 216 -17.35 -3.95 -13.55
N ALA A 217 -17.88 -3.29 -14.58
CA ALA A 217 -17.08 -2.77 -15.68
C ALA A 217 -16.01 -1.76 -15.21
N GLN A 218 -16.36 -0.83 -14.31
CA GLN A 218 -15.41 0.15 -13.78
C GLN A 218 -14.39 -0.47 -12.82
N LEU A 219 -14.84 -1.33 -11.90
CA LEU A 219 -13.94 -2.01 -10.96
C LEU A 219 -12.98 -2.96 -11.66
N SER A 220 -13.46 -3.75 -12.62
CA SER A 220 -12.59 -4.65 -13.40
C SER A 220 -11.58 -3.89 -14.25
N SER A 221 -11.95 -2.74 -14.83
CA SER A 221 -11.00 -1.90 -15.56
C SER A 221 -9.93 -1.33 -14.63
N LEU A 222 -10.35 -0.72 -13.51
CA LEU A 222 -9.46 -0.17 -12.49
C LEU A 222 -8.46 -1.22 -11.98
N LEU A 223 -8.94 -2.40 -11.58
CA LEU A 223 -8.09 -3.42 -10.97
C LEU A 223 -7.14 -4.07 -11.98
N ARG A 224 -7.54 -4.24 -13.24
CA ARG A 224 -6.61 -4.67 -14.30
C ARG A 224 -5.52 -3.63 -14.54
N GLY A 225 -5.89 -2.35 -14.57
CA GLY A 225 -4.93 -1.25 -14.64
C GLY A 225 -3.96 -1.28 -13.46
N GLN A 226 -4.48 -1.39 -12.23
CA GLN A 226 -3.65 -1.42 -11.01
C GLN A 226 -2.71 -2.62 -10.98
N LEU A 227 -3.18 -3.82 -11.36
CA LEU A 227 -2.33 -5.01 -11.44
C LEU A 227 -1.17 -4.81 -12.40
N LEU A 228 -1.42 -4.23 -13.59
CA LEU A 228 -0.38 -3.96 -14.57
C LEU A 228 0.60 -2.89 -14.08
N ALA A 229 0.10 -1.73 -13.64
CA ALA A 229 0.92 -0.64 -13.14
C ALA A 229 1.76 -1.06 -11.92
N ASN A 230 1.17 -1.75 -10.96
CA ASN A 230 1.86 -2.20 -9.76
C ASN A 230 2.91 -3.28 -10.06
N SER A 231 2.68 -4.10 -11.09
CA SER A 231 3.70 -5.05 -11.57
C SER A 231 4.89 -4.33 -12.20
N ILE A 232 4.64 -3.30 -13.04
CA ILE A 232 5.70 -2.46 -13.63
C ILE A 232 6.45 -1.73 -12.52
N PHE A 233 5.72 -1.09 -11.60
CA PHE A 233 6.28 -0.39 -10.45
C PHE A 233 7.15 -1.30 -9.58
N ALA A 234 6.69 -2.52 -9.29
CA ALA A 234 7.47 -3.51 -8.55
C ALA A 234 8.79 -3.83 -9.25
N ILE A 235 8.75 -4.15 -10.53
CA ILE A 235 9.94 -4.49 -11.32
C ILE A 235 10.94 -3.32 -11.32
N LEU A 236 10.45 -2.10 -11.58
CA LEU A 236 11.28 -0.90 -11.55
C LEU A 236 11.91 -0.68 -10.17
N MET A 237 11.15 -0.88 -9.08
CA MET A 237 11.69 -0.76 -7.72
C MET A 237 12.72 -1.85 -7.39
N VAL A 238 12.49 -3.11 -7.80
CA VAL A 238 13.50 -4.17 -7.65
C VAL A 238 14.80 -3.74 -8.31
N LEU A 239 14.75 -3.25 -9.55
CA LEU A 239 15.93 -2.80 -10.29
C LEU A 239 16.59 -1.59 -9.63
N GLY A 240 15.81 -0.58 -9.22
CA GLY A 240 16.34 0.64 -8.59
C GLY A 240 17.06 0.36 -7.27
N ILE A 241 16.48 -0.48 -6.41
CA ILE A 241 17.08 -0.88 -5.14
C ILE A 241 18.30 -1.79 -5.37
N TRP A 242 18.21 -2.72 -6.32
CA TRP A 242 19.32 -3.60 -6.67
C TRP A 242 20.55 -2.81 -7.17
N LEU A 243 20.35 -1.83 -8.05
CA LEU A 243 21.42 -0.94 -8.54
C LEU A 243 22.06 -0.09 -7.43
N SER A 244 21.35 0.10 -6.33
CA SER A 244 21.84 0.83 -5.15
C SER A 244 22.71 -0.04 -4.23
N GLY A 245 22.78 -1.35 -4.49
CA GLY A 245 23.54 -2.32 -3.69
C GLY A 245 22.88 -2.71 -2.37
N ILE A 246 21.63 -2.29 -2.15
CA ILE A 246 20.87 -2.59 -0.94
C ILE A 246 20.31 -4.02 -1.06
N ASN A 247 20.52 -4.82 -0.03
CA ASN A 247 20.03 -6.19 0.04
C ASN A 247 18.49 -6.25 0.02
N PHE A 248 17.94 -7.43 -0.29
CA PHE A 248 16.50 -7.68 -0.35
C PHE A 248 15.74 -6.85 -1.39
N SER A 249 16.41 -6.38 -2.45
CA SER A 249 15.81 -5.59 -3.53
C SER A 249 14.56 -6.26 -4.13
N LEU A 250 14.59 -7.58 -4.35
CA LEU A 250 13.44 -8.35 -4.84
C LEU A 250 12.24 -8.25 -3.90
N PHE A 251 12.45 -8.50 -2.61
CA PHE A 251 11.39 -8.41 -1.61
C PHE A 251 10.84 -6.99 -1.51
N LEU A 252 11.73 -5.99 -1.42
CA LEU A 252 11.35 -4.59 -1.29
C LEU A 252 10.55 -4.10 -2.50
N GLY A 253 10.98 -4.43 -3.72
CA GLY A 253 10.24 -4.06 -4.92
C GLY A 253 8.89 -4.76 -5.04
N LEU A 254 8.79 -6.06 -4.69
CA LEU A 254 7.50 -6.76 -4.65
C LEU A 254 6.56 -6.18 -3.59
N LEU A 255 7.07 -5.91 -2.38
CA LEU A 255 6.31 -5.26 -1.33
C LEU A 255 5.86 -3.86 -1.75
N ALA A 256 6.71 -3.11 -2.45
CA ALA A 256 6.38 -1.80 -3.00
C ALA A 256 5.20 -1.87 -3.97
N GLY A 257 5.22 -2.81 -4.92
CA GLY A 257 4.12 -3.01 -5.86
C GLY A 257 2.82 -3.42 -5.17
N ILE A 258 2.87 -4.34 -4.21
CA ILE A 258 1.69 -4.77 -3.44
C ILE A 258 1.13 -3.58 -2.63
N ALA A 259 1.99 -2.83 -1.96
CA ALA A 259 1.55 -1.66 -1.19
C ALA A 259 1.05 -0.52 -2.08
N ASN A 260 1.47 -0.44 -3.35
CA ASN A 260 1.03 0.59 -4.30
C ASN A 260 -0.43 0.43 -4.77
N PHE A 261 -1.13 -0.64 -4.36
CA PHE A 261 -2.60 -0.70 -4.43
C PHE A 261 -3.25 0.43 -3.62
N ILE A 262 -2.57 0.91 -2.57
CA ILE A 262 -2.92 2.13 -1.87
C ILE A 262 -1.97 3.22 -2.39
N PRO A 263 -2.47 4.28 -3.04
CA PRO A 263 -1.64 5.33 -3.61
C PRO A 263 -0.57 5.83 -2.64
N TYR A 264 0.67 5.97 -3.15
CA TYR A 264 1.85 6.45 -2.44
C TYR A 264 2.43 5.54 -1.34
N LEU A 265 1.69 4.52 -0.86
CA LEU A 265 2.21 3.63 0.18
C LEU A 265 3.38 2.77 -0.32
N GLY A 266 3.35 2.34 -1.60
CA GLY A 266 4.42 1.56 -2.20
C GLY A 266 5.79 2.20 -2.06
N GLY A 267 5.94 3.44 -2.54
CA GLY A 267 7.18 4.20 -2.41
C GLY A 267 7.55 4.50 -0.95
N LEU A 268 6.57 4.79 -0.09
CA LEU A 268 6.82 5.07 1.32
C LEU A 268 7.41 3.87 2.06
N PHE A 269 6.86 2.67 1.87
CA PHE A 269 7.42 1.45 2.45
C PHE A 269 8.83 1.17 1.93
N THR A 270 9.06 1.34 0.63
CA THR A 270 10.39 1.18 0.04
C THR A 270 11.41 2.12 0.68
N ILE A 271 11.10 3.40 0.85
CA ILE A 271 12.01 4.37 1.48
C ILE A 271 12.35 3.93 2.90
N ILE A 272 11.33 3.62 3.71
CA ILE A 272 11.54 3.24 5.11
C ILE A 272 12.43 2.00 5.20
N PHE A 273 12.06 0.91 4.53
CA PHE A 273 12.81 -0.34 4.64
C PHE A 273 14.17 -0.29 3.94
N ALA A 274 14.31 0.39 2.80
CA ALA A 274 15.59 0.54 2.13
C ALA A 274 16.60 1.34 3.00
N VAL A 275 16.15 2.39 3.68
CA VAL A 275 17.00 3.13 4.62
C VAL A 275 17.43 2.25 5.78
N LEU A 276 16.49 1.52 6.40
CA LEU A 276 16.80 0.64 7.53
C LEU A 276 17.79 -0.46 7.14
N ILE A 277 17.57 -1.12 6.01
CA ILE A 277 18.45 -2.18 5.49
C ILE A 277 19.81 -1.60 5.10
N ALA A 278 19.86 -0.44 4.44
CA ALA A 278 21.13 0.18 4.09
C ALA A 278 21.96 0.53 5.33
N ILE A 279 21.34 1.07 6.38
CA ILE A 279 22.03 1.36 7.64
C ILE A 279 22.51 0.06 8.31
N ALA A 280 21.68 -0.99 8.33
CA ALA A 280 22.05 -2.28 8.90
C ALA A 280 23.21 -2.95 8.14
N GLN A 281 23.17 -2.88 6.80
CA GLN A 281 24.13 -3.49 5.89
C GLN A 281 25.49 -2.76 5.88
N PHE A 282 25.47 -1.43 5.77
CA PHE A 282 26.67 -0.63 5.53
C PHE A 282 27.19 0.08 6.79
N GLY A 283 26.41 0.14 7.87
CA GLY A 283 26.70 0.98 9.02
C GLY A 283 26.83 2.46 8.64
N PHE A 284 27.36 3.28 9.55
CA PHE A 284 27.63 4.70 9.29
C PHE A 284 28.95 4.87 8.52
N SER A 285 29.00 4.33 7.30
CA SER A 285 30.16 4.37 6.42
C SER A 285 29.92 5.26 5.19
N GLY A 286 30.98 5.58 4.44
CA GLY A 286 30.84 6.27 3.15
C GLY A 286 30.00 5.48 2.14
N ALA A 287 30.02 4.14 2.22
CA ALA A 287 29.21 3.27 1.38
C ALA A 287 27.71 3.48 1.61
N LEU A 288 27.29 3.72 2.86
CA LEU A 288 25.90 4.06 3.19
C LEU A 288 25.43 5.30 2.42
N VAL A 289 26.23 6.37 2.45
CA VAL A 289 25.88 7.64 1.79
C VAL A 289 25.71 7.43 0.28
N VAL A 290 26.65 6.72 -0.34
CA VAL A 290 26.60 6.43 -1.79
C VAL A 290 25.36 5.58 -2.13
N SER A 291 25.09 4.53 -1.36
CA SER A 291 23.92 3.66 -1.59
C SER A 291 22.59 4.39 -1.38
N LEU A 292 22.49 5.25 -0.35
CA LEU A 292 21.29 6.05 -0.09
C LEU A 292 21.04 7.08 -1.19
N ILE A 293 22.08 7.73 -1.72
CA ILE A 293 21.94 8.65 -2.85
C ILE A 293 21.45 7.92 -4.10
N LYS A 294 22.07 6.76 -4.43
CA LYS A 294 21.62 5.93 -5.56
C LYS A 294 20.15 5.51 -5.40
N ALA A 295 19.77 5.06 -4.20
CA ALA A 295 18.40 4.65 -3.91
C ALA A 295 17.43 5.83 -4.00
N ALA A 296 17.78 6.99 -3.44
CA ALA A 296 16.94 8.19 -3.50
C ALA A 296 16.71 8.65 -4.95
N VAL A 297 17.76 8.67 -5.78
CA VAL A 297 17.64 9.01 -7.20
C VAL A 297 16.77 7.99 -7.94
N ALA A 298 17.01 6.70 -7.74
CA ALA A 298 16.21 5.65 -8.37
C ALA A 298 14.73 5.76 -7.96
N ILE A 299 14.44 5.86 -6.66
CA ILE A 299 13.08 5.99 -6.13
C ILE A 299 12.41 7.25 -6.68
N ALA A 300 13.11 8.39 -6.74
CA ALA A 300 12.54 9.64 -7.28
C ALA A 300 12.15 9.50 -8.76
N ILE A 301 13.01 8.89 -9.58
CA ILE A 301 12.70 8.62 -10.99
C ILE A 301 11.48 7.71 -11.09
N ILE A 302 11.45 6.61 -10.33
CA ILE A 302 10.37 5.62 -10.40
C ILE A 302 9.04 6.20 -9.90
N GLN A 303 9.05 7.00 -8.84
CA GLN A 303 7.86 7.71 -8.33
C GLN A 303 7.35 8.74 -9.34
N THR A 304 8.24 9.37 -10.10
CA THR A 304 7.84 10.29 -11.18
C THR A 304 7.15 9.52 -12.31
N ILE A 305 7.71 8.37 -12.71
CA ILE A 305 7.08 7.47 -13.69
C ILE A 305 5.71 6.99 -13.19
N ASP A 306 5.60 6.61 -11.92
CA ASP A 306 4.33 6.18 -11.33
C ASP A 306 3.30 7.31 -11.38
N GLY A 307 3.64 8.49 -10.86
CA GLY A 307 2.71 9.61 -10.76
C GLY A 307 2.30 10.21 -12.10
N TRP A 308 3.20 10.25 -13.07
CA TRP A 308 2.95 10.93 -14.36
C TRP A 308 2.46 9.99 -15.46
N TYR A 309 2.81 8.70 -15.40
CA TYR A 309 2.48 7.75 -16.45
C TYR A 309 1.63 6.58 -15.97
N LEU A 310 2.00 5.89 -14.89
CA LEU A 310 1.26 4.69 -14.47
C LEU A 310 -0.11 5.05 -13.86
N GLN A 311 -0.15 5.98 -12.90
CA GLN A 311 -1.37 6.34 -12.19
C GLN A 311 -2.44 6.98 -13.08
N PRO A 312 -2.13 7.93 -13.99
CA PRO A 312 -3.15 8.53 -14.86
C PRO A 312 -3.80 7.51 -15.81
N ASN A 313 -3.01 6.58 -16.37
CA ASN A 313 -3.50 5.52 -17.25
C ASN A 313 -4.38 4.49 -16.51
N VAL A 314 -4.19 4.34 -15.20
CA VAL A 314 -4.95 3.38 -14.38
C VAL A 314 -6.17 3.99 -13.70
N VAL A 315 -6.01 5.14 -13.06
CA VAL A 315 -7.04 5.79 -12.25
C VAL A 315 -7.76 6.90 -13.01
N GLY A 316 -7.01 7.68 -13.80
CA GLY A 316 -7.50 8.87 -14.51
C GLY A 316 -8.40 8.52 -15.70
N GLU A 317 -7.93 7.69 -16.63
CA GLU A 317 -8.68 7.35 -17.84
C GLU A 317 -9.80 6.31 -17.59
N ASN A 318 -9.60 5.38 -16.66
CA ASN A 318 -10.50 4.24 -16.48
C ASN A 318 -11.54 4.40 -15.35
N ALA A 319 -11.23 5.12 -14.27
CA ALA A 319 -12.17 5.36 -13.17
C ALA A 319 -12.77 6.79 -13.20
N GLY A 320 -12.14 7.73 -13.91
CA GLY A 320 -12.57 9.13 -14.02
C GLY A 320 -12.74 9.81 -12.65
N LEU A 321 -11.96 9.38 -11.65
CA LEU A 321 -11.99 9.95 -10.31
C LEU A 321 -11.00 11.11 -10.27
N HIS A 322 -11.46 12.25 -9.78
CA HIS A 322 -10.55 13.37 -9.53
C HIS A 322 -9.56 12.99 -8.40
N PRO A 323 -8.25 13.24 -8.53
CA PRO A 323 -7.25 12.84 -7.53
C PRO A 323 -7.58 13.31 -6.11
N LEU A 324 -8.11 14.53 -5.97
CA LEU A 324 -8.57 15.08 -4.68
C LEU A 324 -9.61 14.19 -3.98
N ILE A 325 -10.56 13.61 -4.73
CA ILE A 325 -11.60 12.73 -4.17
C ILE A 325 -10.96 11.44 -3.66
N VAL A 326 -10.00 10.90 -4.41
CA VAL A 326 -9.25 9.70 -4.00
C VAL A 326 -8.47 9.96 -2.72
N MET A 327 -7.76 11.09 -2.64
CA MET A 327 -7.02 11.48 -1.42
C MET A 327 -7.94 11.67 -0.22
N LEU A 328 -9.09 12.32 -0.41
CA LEU A 328 -10.08 12.50 0.65
C LEU A 328 -10.65 11.16 1.12
N ALA A 329 -11.01 10.28 0.18
CA ALA A 329 -11.52 8.95 0.49
C ALA A 329 -10.50 8.10 1.26
N LEU A 330 -9.22 8.16 0.88
CA LEU A 330 -8.13 7.50 1.58
C LEU A 330 -7.98 8.03 3.02
N ALA A 331 -8.01 9.35 3.21
CA ALA A 331 -7.89 9.95 4.54
C ALA A 331 -9.07 9.56 5.45
N ILE A 332 -10.30 9.58 4.93
CA ILE A 332 -11.50 9.15 5.64
C ILE A 332 -11.39 7.66 6.00
N ALA A 333 -11.07 6.81 5.04
CA ALA A 333 -10.99 5.37 5.27
C ALA A 333 -9.83 4.99 6.21
N ALA A 334 -8.70 5.70 6.13
CA ALA A 334 -7.59 5.58 7.07
C ALA A 334 -8.01 5.94 8.50
N ASN A 335 -8.85 6.96 8.68
CA ASN A 335 -9.35 7.32 10.01
C ASN A 335 -10.34 6.29 10.57
N ILE A 336 -11.21 5.73 9.72
CA ILE A 336 -12.26 4.78 10.14
C ILE A 336 -11.67 3.40 10.45
N ALA A 337 -10.82 2.88 9.58
CA ALA A 337 -10.35 1.50 9.64
C ALA A 337 -8.82 1.36 9.44
N GLY A 338 -8.06 2.45 9.37
CA GLY A 338 -6.61 2.36 9.16
C GLY A 338 -6.25 1.85 7.77
N ILE A 339 -5.20 1.01 7.69
CA ILE A 339 -4.69 0.46 6.43
C ILE A 339 -5.74 -0.38 5.71
N THR A 340 -6.57 -1.10 6.46
CA THR A 340 -7.62 -1.92 5.88
C THR A 340 -8.70 -1.08 5.21
N GLY A 341 -9.05 0.07 5.80
CA GLY A 341 -9.93 1.06 5.18
C GLY A 341 -9.33 1.65 3.90
N MET A 342 -8.05 1.99 3.93
CA MET A 342 -7.36 2.55 2.75
C MET A 342 -7.39 1.60 1.55
N LEU A 343 -7.30 0.29 1.77
CA LEU A 343 -7.37 -0.72 0.69
C LEU A 343 -8.72 -0.69 -0.05
N VAL A 344 -9.82 -0.49 0.67
CA VAL A 344 -11.18 -0.49 0.10
C VAL A 344 -11.64 0.90 -0.35
N ALA A 345 -10.89 1.95 -0.05
CA ALA A 345 -11.27 3.34 -0.30
C ALA A 345 -11.52 3.63 -1.79
N VAL A 346 -10.60 3.23 -2.67
CA VAL A 346 -10.71 3.50 -4.11
C VAL A 346 -11.88 2.73 -4.74
N PRO A 347 -12.02 1.39 -4.53
CA PRO A 347 -13.19 0.65 -5.02
C PRO A 347 -14.51 1.23 -4.52
N LEU A 348 -14.60 1.58 -3.23
CA LEU A 348 -15.81 2.15 -2.66
C LEU A 348 -16.15 3.50 -3.30
N THR A 349 -15.14 4.33 -3.57
CA THR A 349 -15.32 5.61 -4.25
C THR A 349 -15.88 5.44 -5.66
N VAL A 350 -15.41 4.42 -6.40
CA VAL A 350 -15.95 4.08 -7.72
C VAL A 350 -17.42 3.67 -7.63
N ILE A 351 -17.77 2.80 -6.68
CA ILE A 351 -19.16 2.36 -6.43
C ILE A 351 -20.03 3.58 -6.13
N LEU A 352 -19.62 4.43 -5.20
CA LEU A 352 -20.37 5.63 -4.81
C LEU A 352 -20.54 6.60 -5.99
N LYS A 353 -19.53 6.77 -6.83
CA LYS A 353 -19.62 7.59 -8.05
C LYS A 353 -20.67 7.02 -9.02
N VAL A 354 -20.67 5.71 -9.27
CA VAL A 354 -21.66 5.09 -10.16
C VAL A 354 -23.06 5.28 -9.59
N LEU A 355 -23.27 4.96 -8.31
CA LEU A 355 -24.57 5.14 -7.65
C LEU A 355 -25.04 6.60 -7.68
N GLY A 356 -24.16 7.56 -7.39
CA GLY A 356 -24.46 8.98 -7.44
C GLY A 356 -24.86 9.46 -8.84
N ARG A 357 -24.20 8.94 -9.88
CA ARG A 357 -24.54 9.25 -11.28
C ARG A 357 -25.92 8.72 -11.65
N GLU A 358 -26.22 7.48 -11.28
CA GLU A 358 -27.53 6.88 -11.55
C GLU A 358 -28.66 7.58 -10.80
N LEU A 359 -28.41 8.00 -9.55
CA LEU A 359 -29.36 8.78 -8.76
C LEU A 359 -29.59 10.17 -9.37
N TYR A 360 -28.53 10.83 -9.86
CA TYR A 360 -28.65 12.13 -10.52
C TYR A 360 -29.50 12.03 -11.79
N HIS A 361 -29.25 11.03 -12.64
CA HIS A 361 -30.07 10.80 -13.84
C HIS A 361 -31.53 10.55 -13.49
N GLU A 362 -31.82 9.78 -12.43
CA GLU A 362 -33.20 9.54 -12.00
C GLU A 362 -33.92 10.79 -11.49
N LEU A 363 -33.21 11.67 -10.77
CA LEU A 363 -33.80 12.88 -10.18
C LEU A 363 -33.97 14.03 -11.18
N TYR A 364 -33.06 14.15 -12.16
CA TYR A 364 -32.96 15.34 -13.02
C TYR A 364 -33.09 15.06 -14.51
N ASP A 365 -33.05 13.80 -14.95
CA ASP A 365 -33.11 13.43 -16.37
C ASP A 365 -33.96 12.15 -16.59
N PRO A 366 -35.26 12.17 -16.23
CA PRO A 366 -36.13 11.01 -16.38
C PRO A 366 -36.45 10.80 -17.87
N VAL A 367 -35.76 9.85 -18.50
CA VAL A 367 -36.11 9.35 -19.84
C VAL A 367 -37.21 8.31 -19.75
#